data_AF-A0A4S8RLW4-F1
#
_entry.id   AF-A0A4S8RLW4-F1
#
_cell.length_a   1.000
_cell.length_b   1.000
_cell.length_c   1.000
_cell.angle_alpha   90.00
_cell.angle_beta   90.00
_cell.angle_gamma   90.00
#
_symmetry.space_group_name_H-M   'P 1'
#
loop_
_entity.id
_entity.type
_entity.pdbx_description
1 polymer ?
#
loop_
_entity_poly.entity_id
_entity_poly.type
_entity_poly.pdbx_seq_one_letter_code
_entity_poly.pdbx_strand_id
1 'polypeptide(L)'
;MKENLYRQHLGIAVLYFSIAAVLGLLLRSFPIFSFDFNYKYVVHAHSHIALLGWVYVALTTLLHFCFVKDVSNTTYQRIFWGTQATLIGMLLTFPFQGYALFSIIFSTLFLIASYTYTYYFWKNVISKHKESNGLKCIKAALIYMVISSLGPWVLGAVMSTLGAQSIWYRLSIYFYLHFQYNGWMLLALLGLFLFVLEQRGRIIPKKGFSRFFKMINLGIILTFFLSTLWTEPSPWLYVLGGIGAITQIVAFLLYWAHTKNGIEKLSLTNLQRQLLYTVVVLTCVKVVLQLITVVPYFALLAAKYLDFTIGYLHLTFLGVISFGLFFFMDYFGLVRVSKSSHALYMVGFLLTEVLIFFKGFSAWLQWNVFTGYALALVLCSLFIFLGLMVMVFHNRNKP
;
A
#
# COMPACT_ATOMS: atom_id res chain seq x y z
N MET A 1 -24.94 11.08 11.11
CA MET A 1 -25.25 9.69 10.66
C MET A 1 -24.35 9.20 9.53
N LYS A 2 -24.22 9.90 8.39
CA LYS A 2 -23.36 9.47 7.26
C LYS A 2 -21.86 9.46 7.57
N GLU A 3 -21.35 10.49 8.22
CA GLU A 3 -19.94 10.52 8.66
C GLU A 3 -19.62 9.39 9.65
N ASN A 4 -20.58 9.00 10.49
CA ASN A 4 -20.40 7.92 11.46
C ASN A 4 -20.09 6.57 10.78
N LEU A 5 -20.74 6.28 9.65
CA LEU A 5 -20.47 5.05 8.88
C LEU A 5 -19.05 5.03 8.29
N TYR A 6 -18.57 6.15 7.74
CA TYR A 6 -17.18 6.23 7.24
C TYR A 6 -16.15 6.10 8.36
N ARG A 7 -16.42 6.71 9.53
CA ARG A 7 -15.59 6.54 10.74
C ARG A 7 -15.53 5.06 11.15
N GLN A 8 -16.67 4.38 11.17
CA GLN A 8 -16.75 2.95 11.46
C GLN A 8 -15.95 2.11 10.45
N HIS A 9 -16.13 2.36 9.16
CA HIS A 9 -15.42 1.63 8.10
C HIS A 9 -13.89 1.82 8.19
N LEU A 10 -13.42 3.04 8.46
CA LEU A 10 -12.00 3.30 8.69
C LEU A 10 -11.51 2.72 10.02
N GLY A 11 -12.34 2.69 11.06
CA GLY A 11 -12.05 2.00 12.31
C GLY A 11 -11.83 0.50 12.10
N ILE A 12 -12.65 -0.14 11.26
CA ILE A 12 -12.46 -1.54 10.83
C ILE A 12 -11.14 -1.70 10.07
N ALA A 13 -10.80 -0.77 9.17
CA ALA A 13 -9.50 -0.80 8.48
C ALA A 13 -8.33 -0.75 9.47
N VAL A 14 -8.33 0.18 10.44
CA VAL A 14 -7.27 0.28 11.47
C VAL A 14 -7.22 -0.99 12.33
N LEU A 15 -8.36 -1.63 12.59
CA LEU A 15 -8.40 -2.92 13.29
C LEU A 15 -7.72 -4.02 12.47
N TYR A 16 -7.98 -4.13 11.16
CA TYR A 16 -7.21 -5.05 10.30
C TYR A 16 -5.73 -4.72 10.29
N PHE A 17 -5.36 -3.45 10.32
CA PHE A 17 -3.94 -3.09 10.41
C PHE A 17 -3.31 -3.58 11.72
N SER A 18 -4.06 -3.47 12.82
CA SER A 18 -3.63 -3.98 14.12
C SER A 18 -3.48 -5.50 14.10
N ILE A 19 -4.42 -6.22 13.46
CA ILE A 19 -4.34 -7.68 13.25
C ILE A 19 -3.12 -8.04 12.39
N ALA A 20 -2.89 -7.31 11.29
CA ALA A 20 -1.71 -7.51 10.45
C ALA A 20 -0.41 -7.27 11.23
N ALA A 21 -0.37 -6.29 12.13
CA ALA A 21 0.78 -6.05 13.02
C ALA A 21 1.00 -7.21 14.00
N VAL A 22 -0.07 -7.82 14.55
CA VAL A 22 0.03 -9.05 15.37
C VAL A 22 0.58 -10.21 14.56
N LEU A 23 0.09 -10.42 13.33
CA LEU A 23 0.65 -11.45 12.43
C LEU A 23 2.13 -11.17 12.10
N GLY A 24 2.51 -9.89 11.95
CA GLY A 24 3.90 -9.47 11.76
C GLY A 24 4.79 -9.75 12.98
N LEU A 25 4.26 -9.52 14.19
CA LEU A 25 4.93 -9.88 15.46
C LEU A 25 5.13 -11.39 15.56
N LEU A 26 4.10 -12.17 15.21
CA LEU A 26 4.18 -13.64 15.15
C LEU A 26 5.29 -14.08 14.19
N LEU A 27 5.30 -13.57 12.96
CA LEU A 27 6.34 -13.87 11.96
C LEU A 27 7.75 -13.56 12.45
N ARG A 28 7.94 -12.42 13.14
CA ARG A 28 9.25 -12.02 13.67
C ARG A 28 9.69 -12.84 14.89
N SER A 29 8.75 -13.56 15.51
CA SER A 29 8.98 -14.40 16.69
C SER A 29 9.38 -15.85 16.34
N PHE A 30 9.15 -16.30 15.10
CA PHE A 30 9.54 -17.67 14.65
C PHE A 30 11.01 -18.04 14.91
N PRO A 31 12.00 -17.13 14.80
CA PRO A 31 13.39 -17.46 15.12
C PRO A 31 13.68 -17.64 16.62
N ILE A 32 12.74 -17.24 17.49
CA ILE A 32 12.89 -17.22 18.95
C ILE A 32 12.09 -18.35 19.61
N PHE A 33 10.88 -18.59 19.10
CA PHE A 33 9.94 -19.55 19.67
C PHE A 33 9.47 -20.54 18.60
N SER A 34 9.20 -21.76 19.02
CA SER A 34 8.58 -22.79 18.19
C SER A 34 7.07 -22.62 18.17
N PHE A 35 6.48 -22.63 16.98
CA PHE A 35 5.03 -22.56 16.77
C PHE A 35 4.60 -23.69 15.85
N ASP A 36 3.39 -24.22 16.05
CA ASP A 36 2.78 -25.22 15.16
C ASP A 36 2.23 -24.61 13.85
N PHE A 37 2.30 -23.30 13.71
CA PHE A 37 1.89 -22.59 12.50
C PHE A 37 2.94 -22.71 11.39
N ASN A 38 2.48 -22.88 10.15
CA ASN A 38 3.38 -22.80 9.00
C ASN A 38 3.75 -21.34 8.71
N TYR A 39 5.04 -21.01 8.71
CA TYR A 39 5.55 -19.65 8.46
C TYR A 39 4.99 -19.04 7.16
N LYS A 40 5.00 -19.80 6.05
CA LYS A 40 4.54 -19.31 4.75
C LYS A 40 3.05 -18.98 4.76
N TYR A 41 2.26 -19.77 5.48
CA TYR A 41 0.81 -19.57 5.60
C TYR A 41 0.48 -18.30 6.38
N VAL A 42 1.22 -18.05 7.47
CA VAL A 42 1.13 -16.79 8.22
C VAL A 42 1.57 -15.60 7.36
N VAL A 43 2.61 -15.74 6.52
CA VAL A 43 3.01 -14.69 5.56
C VAL A 43 1.86 -14.34 4.61
N HIS A 44 1.15 -15.34 4.09
CA HIS A 44 -0.01 -15.10 3.23
C HIS A 44 -1.13 -14.37 3.98
N ALA A 45 -1.47 -14.79 5.19
CA ALA A 45 -2.49 -14.10 5.98
C ALA A 45 -2.08 -12.65 6.29
N HIS A 46 -0.83 -12.45 6.73
CA HIS A 46 -0.27 -11.13 7.04
C HIS A 46 -0.39 -10.18 5.85
N SER A 47 0.07 -10.60 4.67
CA SER A 47 0.08 -9.74 3.48
C SER A 47 -1.32 -9.43 2.97
N HIS A 48 -2.24 -10.40 2.95
CA HIS A 48 -3.63 -10.14 2.54
C HIS A 48 -4.32 -9.17 3.49
N ILE A 49 -4.14 -9.32 4.82
CA ILE A 49 -4.80 -8.43 5.77
C ILE A 49 -4.15 -7.04 5.80
N ALA A 50 -2.84 -6.93 5.58
CA ALA A 50 -2.17 -5.64 5.43
C ALA A 50 -2.59 -4.90 4.14
N LEU A 51 -2.63 -5.57 2.99
CA LEU A 51 -2.94 -4.92 1.71
C LEU A 51 -4.43 -4.73 1.50
N LEU A 52 -5.22 -5.75 1.81
CA LEU A 52 -6.65 -5.79 1.49
C LEU A 52 -7.51 -5.38 2.69
N GLY A 53 -7.15 -5.82 3.89
CA GLY A 53 -7.88 -5.45 5.11
C GLY A 53 -7.62 -4.00 5.52
N TRP A 54 -6.35 -3.57 5.55
CA TRP A 54 -5.99 -2.21 5.90
C TRP A 54 -6.09 -1.26 4.70
N VAL A 55 -5.19 -1.38 3.72
CA VAL A 55 -5.04 -0.34 2.68
C VAL A 55 -6.25 -0.24 1.75
N TYR A 56 -6.74 -1.37 1.22
CA TYR A 56 -7.89 -1.36 0.31
C TYR A 56 -9.15 -0.82 1.01
N VAL A 57 -9.48 -1.30 2.21
CA VAL A 57 -10.66 -0.80 2.96
C VAL A 57 -10.51 0.69 3.25
N ALA A 58 -9.34 1.16 3.69
CA ALA A 58 -9.11 2.57 3.97
C ALA A 58 -9.26 3.44 2.71
N LEU A 59 -8.57 3.09 1.62
CA LEU A 59 -8.64 3.84 0.37
C LEU A 59 -10.05 3.85 -0.20
N THR A 60 -10.70 2.70 -0.37
CA THR A 60 -12.06 2.64 -0.94
C THR A 60 -13.09 3.39 -0.10
N THR A 61 -12.91 3.43 1.23
CA THR A 61 -13.74 4.25 2.11
C THR A 61 -13.50 5.74 1.90
N LEU A 62 -12.23 6.18 1.83
CA LEU A 62 -11.86 7.58 1.56
C LEU A 62 -12.29 8.05 0.17
N LEU A 63 -12.13 7.21 -0.86
CA LEU A 63 -12.57 7.48 -2.21
C LEU A 63 -14.09 7.66 -2.25
N HIS A 64 -14.84 6.76 -1.60
CA HIS A 64 -16.28 6.89 -1.54
C HIS A 64 -16.69 8.17 -0.80
N PHE A 65 -16.05 8.48 0.34
CA PHE A 65 -16.32 9.70 1.09
C PHE A 65 -16.10 10.97 0.25
N CYS A 66 -15.02 11.02 -0.54
CA CYS A 66 -14.67 12.21 -1.32
C CYS A 66 -15.52 12.39 -2.58
N PHE A 67 -15.92 11.31 -3.25
CA PHE A 67 -16.46 11.39 -4.61
C PHE A 67 -17.90 10.88 -4.78
N VAL A 68 -18.48 10.22 -3.77
CA VAL A 68 -19.78 9.57 -3.86
C VAL A 68 -20.68 10.04 -2.71
N LYS A 69 -21.88 10.55 -3.06
CA LYS A 69 -22.73 11.36 -2.16
C LYS A 69 -23.47 10.58 -1.06
N ASP A 70 -23.58 9.26 -1.18
CA ASP A 70 -24.52 8.51 -0.35
C ASP A 70 -23.99 7.17 0.20
N VAL A 71 -23.43 7.20 1.40
CA VAL A 71 -22.95 6.02 2.13
C VAL A 71 -24.07 5.09 2.61
N SER A 72 -25.28 5.62 2.80
CA SER A 72 -26.47 4.85 3.18
C SER A 72 -27.06 4.07 2.00
N ASN A 73 -26.47 4.22 0.82
CA ASN A 73 -26.83 3.41 -0.33
C ASN A 73 -26.61 1.92 0.00
N THR A 74 -27.69 1.15 -0.07
CA THR A 74 -27.71 -0.27 0.26
C THR A 74 -26.75 -1.08 -0.60
N THR A 75 -26.49 -0.66 -1.85
CA THR A 75 -25.51 -1.30 -2.73
C THR A 75 -24.09 -1.11 -2.21
N TYR A 76 -23.70 0.11 -1.80
CA TYR A 76 -22.36 0.32 -1.22
C TYR A 76 -22.17 -0.49 0.07
N GLN A 77 -23.18 -0.50 0.95
CA GLN A 77 -23.13 -1.28 2.19
C GLN A 77 -22.97 -2.78 1.91
N ARG A 78 -23.71 -3.33 0.94
CA ARG A 78 -23.56 -4.74 0.52
C ARG A 78 -22.16 -5.03 -0.04
N ILE A 79 -21.60 -4.15 -0.85
CA ILE A 79 -20.22 -4.29 -1.37
C ILE A 79 -19.21 -4.26 -0.21
N PHE A 80 -19.37 -3.32 0.72
CA PHE A 80 -18.48 -3.17 1.87
C PHE A 80 -18.51 -4.42 2.76
N TRP A 81 -19.69 -4.85 3.22
CA TRP A 81 -19.84 -6.01 4.10
C TRP A 81 -19.52 -7.34 3.40
N GLY A 82 -19.83 -7.45 2.10
CA GLY A 82 -19.37 -8.57 1.28
C GLY A 82 -17.84 -8.65 1.24
N THR A 83 -17.16 -7.51 1.08
CA THR A 83 -15.70 -7.43 1.20
C THR A 83 -15.24 -7.89 2.58
N GLN A 84 -15.89 -7.45 3.67
CA GLN A 84 -15.52 -7.87 5.03
C GLN A 84 -15.61 -9.39 5.21
N ALA A 85 -16.67 -10.02 4.70
CA ALA A 85 -16.81 -11.47 4.73
C ALA A 85 -15.64 -12.17 4.03
N THR A 86 -15.18 -11.67 2.88
CA THR A 86 -14.01 -12.23 2.18
C THR A 86 -12.71 -12.04 2.95
N LEU A 87 -12.50 -10.89 3.61
CA LEU A 87 -11.31 -10.60 4.38
C LEU A 87 -11.22 -11.46 5.64
N ILE A 88 -12.33 -11.62 6.37
CA ILE A 88 -12.42 -12.50 7.53
C ILE A 88 -12.23 -13.95 7.09
N GLY A 89 -12.85 -14.36 5.97
CA GLY A 89 -12.65 -15.68 5.39
C GLY A 89 -11.18 -15.97 5.10
N MET A 90 -10.47 -15.02 4.47
CA MET A 90 -9.02 -15.12 4.23
C MET A 90 -8.21 -15.17 5.54
N LEU A 91 -8.53 -14.33 6.54
CA LEU A 91 -7.86 -14.32 7.84
C LEU A 91 -7.97 -15.67 8.56
N LEU A 92 -9.13 -16.33 8.47
CA LEU A 92 -9.39 -17.59 9.15
C LEU A 92 -8.96 -18.83 8.36
N THR A 93 -8.62 -18.70 7.08
CA THR A 93 -8.25 -19.84 6.23
C THR A 93 -6.77 -19.86 5.87
N PHE A 94 -6.16 -18.72 5.51
CA PHE A 94 -4.75 -18.68 5.11
C PHE A 94 -3.78 -19.19 6.17
N PRO A 95 -3.85 -18.81 7.47
CA PRO A 95 -2.89 -19.27 8.47
C PRO A 95 -2.85 -20.79 8.67
N PHE A 96 -3.97 -21.47 8.40
CA PHE A 96 -4.14 -22.89 8.68
C PHE A 96 -4.02 -23.77 7.43
N GLN A 97 -4.47 -23.28 6.27
CA GLN A 97 -4.57 -24.08 5.05
C GLN A 97 -3.65 -23.59 3.92
N GLY A 98 -3.06 -22.40 4.03
CA GLY A 98 -2.22 -21.85 2.97
C GLY A 98 -3.02 -21.58 1.70
N TYR A 99 -2.51 -21.99 0.53
CA TYR A 99 -3.24 -21.95 -0.74
C TYR A 99 -4.08 -23.22 -0.94
N ALA A 100 -5.18 -23.29 -0.21
CA ALA A 100 -6.17 -24.36 -0.32
C ALA A 100 -7.52 -23.84 -0.85
N LEU A 101 -8.49 -24.74 -1.02
CA LEU A 101 -9.80 -24.46 -1.61
C LEU A 101 -10.47 -23.22 -1.00
N PHE A 102 -10.65 -23.17 0.33
CA PHE A 102 -11.39 -22.08 0.98
C PHE A 102 -10.66 -20.74 0.90
N SER A 103 -9.34 -20.71 1.11
CA SER A 103 -8.53 -19.50 0.93
C SER A 103 -8.60 -18.97 -0.51
N ILE A 104 -8.60 -19.85 -1.51
CA ILE A 104 -8.73 -19.47 -2.92
C ILE A 104 -10.12 -18.91 -3.18
N ILE A 105 -11.18 -19.56 -2.69
CA ILE A 105 -12.57 -19.07 -2.81
C ILE A 105 -12.67 -17.65 -2.24
N PHE A 106 -12.23 -17.42 -1.01
CA PHE A 106 -12.34 -16.08 -0.39
C PHE A 106 -11.49 -15.03 -1.12
N SER A 107 -10.27 -15.37 -1.56
CA SER A 107 -9.45 -14.43 -2.35
C SER A 107 -10.09 -14.11 -3.72
N THR A 108 -10.75 -15.08 -4.36
CA THR A 108 -11.43 -14.90 -5.65
C THR A 108 -12.68 -14.04 -5.49
N LEU A 109 -13.47 -14.31 -4.45
CA LEU A 109 -14.62 -13.48 -4.09
C LEU A 109 -14.20 -12.04 -3.78
N PHE A 110 -13.05 -11.85 -3.11
CA PHE A 110 -12.50 -10.51 -2.90
C PHE A 110 -12.19 -9.79 -4.23
N LEU A 111 -11.59 -10.48 -5.21
CA LEU A 111 -11.34 -9.89 -6.53
C LEU A 111 -12.65 -9.43 -7.19
N ILE A 112 -13.69 -10.27 -7.16
CA ILE A 112 -15.02 -9.92 -7.69
C ILE A 112 -15.62 -8.72 -6.95
N ALA A 113 -15.49 -8.67 -5.61
CA ALA A 113 -15.94 -7.54 -4.80
C ALA A 113 -15.19 -6.25 -5.19
N SER A 114 -13.89 -6.33 -5.47
CA SER A 114 -13.09 -5.18 -5.90
C SER A 114 -13.47 -4.63 -7.28
N TYR A 115 -13.85 -5.51 -8.22
CA TYR A 115 -14.37 -5.10 -9.53
C TYR A 115 -15.75 -4.46 -9.38
N THR A 116 -16.60 -5.06 -8.55
CA THR A 116 -17.94 -4.55 -8.25
C THR A 116 -17.85 -3.16 -7.62
N TYR A 117 -16.93 -2.95 -6.67
CA TYR A 117 -16.66 -1.63 -6.09
C TYR A 117 -16.20 -0.63 -7.16
N THR A 118 -15.27 -1.02 -8.04
CA THR A 118 -14.75 -0.16 -9.10
C THR A 118 -15.87 0.31 -10.05
N TYR A 119 -16.71 -0.63 -10.49
CA TYR A 119 -17.88 -0.32 -11.32
C TYR A 119 -18.87 0.59 -10.57
N TYR A 120 -19.19 0.26 -9.32
CA TYR A 120 -20.08 1.06 -8.48
C TYR A 120 -19.56 2.51 -8.33
N PHE A 121 -18.27 2.66 -8.01
CA PHE A 121 -17.63 3.97 -7.85
C PHE A 121 -17.79 4.81 -9.12
N TRP A 122 -17.46 4.25 -10.30
CA TRP A 122 -17.57 4.98 -11.57
C TRP A 122 -18.99 5.43 -11.90
N LYS A 123 -19.99 4.58 -11.63
CA LYS A 123 -21.39 4.90 -11.91
C LYS A 123 -21.95 5.98 -10.99
N ASN A 124 -21.42 6.09 -9.76
CA ASN A 124 -21.98 6.93 -8.70
C ASN A 124 -21.13 8.16 -8.36
N VAL A 125 -20.13 8.52 -9.18
CA VAL A 125 -19.37 9.77 -9.00
C VAL A 125 -20.29 10.98 -9.09
N ILE A 126 -20.20 11.89 -8.11
CA ILE A 126 -20.96 13.14 -8.08
C ILE A 126 -20.59 14.00 -9.30
N SER A 127 -21.62 14.53 -10.00
CA SER A 127 -21.46 15.36 -11.20
C SER A 127 -20.48 16.52 -11.04
N LYS A 128 -20.50 17.20 -9.89
CA LYS A 128 -19.58 18.31 -9.54
C LYS A 128 -18.10 17.94 -9.67
N HIS A 129 -17.73 16.68 -9.43
CA HIS A 129 -16.34 16.25 -9.41
C HIS A 129 -15.87 15.61 -10.72
N LYS A 130 -16.73 15.52 -11.75
CA LYS A 130 -16.39 14.84 -13.02
C LYS A 130 -15.15 15.42 -13.72
N GLU A 131 -14.91 16.72 -13.58
CA GLU A 131 -13.77 17.42 -14.17
C GLU A 131 -12.52 17.47 -13.26
N SER A 132 -12.61 16.93 -12.04
CA SER A 132 -11.48 16.90 -11.09
C SER A 132 -10.29 16.15 -11.66
N ASN A 133 -9.10 16.75 -11.56
CA ASN A 133 -7.86 16.08 -11.90
C ASN A 133 -7.55 14.96 -10.90
N GLY A 134 -7.89 15.18 -9.62
CA GLY A 134 -7.83 14.15 -8.58
C GLY A 134 -8.67 12.92 -8.94
N LEU A 135 -9.89 13.12 -9.43
CA LEU A 135 -10.75 12.03 -9.91
C LEU A 135 -10.10 11.25 -11.05
N LYS A 136 -9.45 11.91 -12.02
CA LYS A 136 -8.77 11.24 -13.14
C LYS A 136 -7.67 10.31 -12.65
N CYS A 137 -6.86 10.74 -11.68
CA CYS A 137 -5.87 9.89 -11.02
C CYS A 137 -6.52 8.70 -10.31
N ILE A 138 -7.63 8.91 -9.60
CA ILE A 138 -8.34 7.84 -8.88
C ILE A 138 -8.94 6.81 -9.84
N LYS A 139 -9.52 7.24 -10.96
CA LYS A 139 -10.03 6.31 -11.97
C LYS A 139 -8.90 5.46 -12.56
N ALA A 140 -7.74 6.05 -12.83
CA ALA A 140 -6.55 5.31 -13.27
C ALA A 140 -6.04 4.35 -12.19
N ALA A 141 -6.04 4.78 -10.93
CA ALA A 141 -5.68 3.94 -9.80
C ALA A 141 -6.57 2.69 -9.71
N LEU A 142 -7.89 2.86 -9.80
CA LEU A 142 -8.85 1.74 -9.80
C LEU A 142 -8.62 0.80 -11.00
N ILE A 143 -8.28 1.35 -12.18
CA ILE A 143 -7.89 0.52 -13.33
C ILE A 143 -6.64 -0.30 -13.00
N TYR A 144 -5.61 0.29 -12.40
CA TYR A 144 -4.41 -0.46 -12.00
C TYR A 144 -4.70 -1.53 -10.93
N MET A 145 -5.65 -1.27 -10.02
CA MET A 145 -6.12 -2.28 -9.08
C MET A 145 -6.72 -3.48 -9.82
N VAL A 146 -7.60 -3.23 -10.80
CA VAL A 146 -8.17 -4.29 -11.64
C VAL A 146 -7.11 -4.97 -12.49
N ILE A 147 -6.20 -4.23 -13.13
CA ILE A 147 -5.11 -4.82 -13.94
C ILE A 147 -4.22 -5.71 -13.07
N SER A 148 -3.88 -5.26 -11.86
CA SER A 148 -3.00 -6.02 -10.96
C SER A 148 -3.52 -7.42 -10.65
N SER A 149 -4.85 -7.63 -10.68
CA SER A 149 -5.48 -8.93 -10.39
C SER A 149 -5.14 -10.01 -11.42
N LEU A 150 -4.63 -9.63 -12.60
CA LEU A 150 -4.06 -10.59 -13.55
C LEU A 150 -2.94 -11.41 -12.91
N GLY A 151 -2.18 -10.83 -11.97
CA GLY A 151 -1.17 -11.54 -11.19
C GLY A 151 -1.76 -12.74 -10.42
N PRO A 152 -2.70 -12.55 -9.48
CA PRO A 152 -3.39 -13.66 -8.80
C PRO A 152 -4.10 -14.65 -9.72
N TRP A 153 -4.72 -14.20 -10.83
CA TRP A 153 -5.33 -15.12 -11.80
C TRP A 153 -4.28 -16.04 -12.45
N VAL A 154 -3.17 -15.48 -12.92
CA VAL A 154 -2.05 -16.24 -13.46
C VAL A 154 -1.42 -17.12 -12.37
N LEU A 155 -1.29 -16.62 -11.15
CA LEU A 155 -0.76 -17.39 -10.02
C LEU A 155 -1.58 -18.66 -9.75
N GLY A 156 -2.92 -18.56 -9.81
CA GLY A 156 -3.81 -19.71 -9.68
C GLY A 156 -3.55 -20.78 -10.76
N ALA A 157 -3.40 -20.34 -12.02
CA ALA A 157 -3.09 -21.24 -13.14
C ALA A 157 -1.67 -21.83 -13.04
N VAL A 158 -0.67 -21.02 -12.67
CA VAL A 158 0.72 -21.46 -12.49
C VAL A 158 0.82 -22.50 -11.38
N MET A 159 0.12 -22.29 -10.26
CA MET A 159 0.10 -23.24 -9.14
C MET A 159 -0.48 -24.61 -9.52
N SER A 160 -1.45 -24.67 -10.43
CA SER A 160 -2.06 -25.93 -10.87
C SER A 160 -1.31 -26.61 -12.03
N THR A 161 -0.41 -25.91 -12.72
CA THR A 161 0.27 -26.42 -13.93
C THR A 161 1.79 -26.51 -13.80
N LEU A 162 2.46 -25.42 -13.39
CA LEU A 162 3.92 -25.29 -13.38
C LEU A 162 4.53 -25.37 -11.97
N GLY A 163 3.70 -25.24 -10.93
CA GLY A 163 4.11 -25.30 -9.53
C GLY A 163 4.78 -24.03 -8.99
N ALA A 164 5.00 -24.01 -7.67
CA ALA A 164 5.48 -22.84 -6.93
C ALA A 164 6.96 -22.46 -7.19
N GLN A 165 7.75 -23.36 -7.80
CA GLN A 165 9.16 -23.11 -8.13
C GLN A 165 9.35 -22.45 -9.49
N SER A 166 8.27 -22.30 -10.27
CA SER A 166 8.33 -21.66 -11.58
C SER A 166 8.69 -20.17 -11.47
N ILE A 167 9.46 -19.66 -12.42
CA ILE A 167 9.72 -18.23 -12.58
C ILE A 167 8.41 -17.41 -12.66
N TRP A 168 7.39 -17.99 -13.28
CA TRP A 168 6.06 -17.39 -13.44
C TRP A 168 5.34 -17.19 -12.11
N TYR A 169 5.63 -18.00 -11.09
CA TYR A 169 5.06 -17.83 -9.75
C TYR A 169 5.51 -16.48 -9.14
N ARG A 170 6.82 -16.22 -9.15
CA ARG A 170 7.39 -14.98 -8.60
C ARG A 170 7.05 -13.76 -9.46
N LEU A 171 7.08 -13.89 -10.78
CA LEU A 171 6.66 -12.81 -11.70
C LEU A 171 5.19 -12.42 -11.50
N SER A 172 4.30 -13.38 -11.25
CA SER A 172 2.88 -13.09 -10.99
C SER A 172 2.67 -12.28 -9.70
N ILE A 173 3.41 -12.63 -8.64
CA ILE A 173 3.40 -11.88 -7.38
C ILE A 173 3.97 -10.48 -7.57
N TYR A 174 5.07 -10.36 -8.31
CA TYR A 174 5.71 -9.07 -8.57
C TYR A 174 4.86 -8.14 -9.45
N PHE A 175 4.21 -8.70 -10.47
CA PHE A 175 3.23 -7.97 -11.26
C PHE A 175 2.09 -7.44 -10.38
N TYR A 176 1.51 -8.31 -9.54
CA TYR A 176 0.47 -7.91 -8.60
C TYR A 176 0.92 -6.76 -7.70
N LEU A 177 2.04 -6.95 -6.99
CA LEU A 177 2.53 -5.96 -6.04
C LEU A 177 2.87 -4.65 -6.74
N HIS A 178 3.57 -4.68 -7.88
CA HIS A 178 3.97 -3.48 -8.62
C HIS A 178 2.77 -2.59 -8.94
N PHE A 179 1.74 -3.15 -9.57
CA PHE A 179 0.54 -2.38 -9.91
C PHE A 179 -0.31 -2.03 -8.69
N GLN A 180 -0.24 -2.82 -7.60
CA GLN A 180 -0.87 -2.45 -6.33
C GLN A 180 -0.22 -1.21 -5.70
N TYR A 181 1.09 -1.22 -5.42
CA TYR A 181 1.69 -0.13 -4.65
C TYR A 181 2.03 1.10 -5.50
N ASN A 182 2.42 0.97 -6.78
CA ASN A 182 2.68 2.12 -7.66
C ASN A 182 1.42 2.64 -8.35
N GLY A 183 0.59 1.71 -8.86
CA GLY A 183 -0.56 2.03 -9.68
C GLY A 183 -1.82 2.33 -8.87
N TRP A 184 -2.25 1.41 -8.01
CA TRP A 184 -3.46 1.57 -7.22
C TRP A 184 -3.25 2.51 -6.04
N MET A 185 -2.39 2.16 -5.09
CA MET A 185 -2.33 2.83 -3.79
C MET A 185 -1.69 4.22 -3.89
N LEU A 186 -0.48 4.33 -4.46
CA LEU A 186 0.23 5.61 -4.55
C LEU A 186 -0.51 6.61 -5.44
N LEU A 187 -1.00 6.20 -6.62
CA LEU A 187 -1.76 7.10 -7.49
C LEU A 187 -3.10 7.53 -6.87
N ALA A 188 -3.74 6.67 -6.07
CA ALA A 188 -4.94 7.05 -5.31
C ALA A 188 -4.62 8.12 -4.26
N LEU A 189 -3.50 8.00 -3.52
CA LEU A 189 -3.05 9.02 -2.57
C LEU A 189 -2.72 10.35 -3.26
N LEU A 190 -2.03 10.30 -4.41
CA LEU A 190 -1.78 11.50 -5.22
C LEU A 190 -3.10 12.13 -5.72
N GLY A 191 -4.07 11.31 -6.14
CA GLY A 191 -5.37 11.76 -6.58
C GLY A 191 -6.20 12.40 -5.46
N LEU A 192 -6.18 11.81 -4.26
CA LEU A 192 -6.80 12.38 -3.06
C LEU A 192 -6.17 13.73 -2.69
N PHE A 193 -4.85 13.85 -2.78
CA PHE A 193 -4.18 15.12 -2.46
C PHE A 193 -4.51 16.22 -3.47
N LEU A 194 -4.55 15.88 -4.77
CA LEU A 194 -5.02 16.82 -5.80
C LEU A 194 -6.46 17.27 -5.54
N PHE A 195 -7.34 16.34 -5.18
CA PHE A 195 -8.72 16.66 -4.84
C PHE A 195 -8.81 17.63 -3.65
N VAL A 196 -8.03 17.40 -2.59
CA VAL A 196 -7.96 18.29 -1.43
C VAL A 196 -7.56 19.71 -1.83
N LEU A 197 -6.55 19.85 -2.69
CA LEU A 197 -6.11 21.16 -3.19
C LEU A 197 -7.19 21.83 -4.06
N GLU A 198 -7.85 21.07 -4.93
CA GLU A 198 -8.94 21.57 -5.76
C GLU A 198 -10.12 22.08 -4.92
N GLN A 199 -10.50 21.38 -3.85
CA GLN A 199 -11.54 21.86 -2.92
C GLN A 199 -11.16 23.15 -2.20
N ARG A 200 -9.87 23.50 -2.15
CA ARG A 200 -9.35 24.76 -1.59
C ARG A 200 -9.06 25.82 -2.67
N GLY A 201 -9.65 25.66 -3.85
CA GLY A 201 -9.56 26.63 -4.94
C GLY A 201 -8.23 26.64 -5.69
N ARG A 202 -7.36 25.62 -5.49
CA ARG A 202 -6.14 25.49 -6.28
C ARG A 202 -6.49 24.98 -7.68
N ILE A 203 -6.28 25.84 -8.67
CA ILE A 203 -6.47 25.49 -10.08
C ILE A 203 -5.13 25.04 -10.66
N ILE A 204 -5.05 23.79 -11.10
CA ILE A 204 -3.89 23.28 -11.85
C ILE A 204 -4.18 23.41 -13.35
N PRO A 205 -3.32 24.06 -14.14
CA PRO A 205 -3.51 24.20 -15.58
C PRO A 205 -3.67 22.84 -16.27
N LYS A 206 -4.66 22.71 -17.17
CA LYS A 206 -4.97 21.46 -17.89
C LYS A 206 -3.75 20.85 -18.58
N LYS A 207 -2.90 21.69 -19.22
CA LYS A 207 -1.68 21.26 -19.90
C LYS A 207 -0.64 20.69 -18.92
N GLY A 208 -0.46 21.33 -17.76
CA GLY A 208 0.44 20.86 -16.71
C GLY A 208 -0.01 19.52 -16.12
N PHE A 209 -1.30 19.43 -15.76
CA PHE A 209 -1.87 18.17 -15.29
C PHE A 209 -1.78 17.05 -16.32
N SER A 210 -2.15 17.30 -17.58
CA SER A 210 -2.09 16.30 -18.65
C SER A 210 -0.69 15.73 -18.85
N ARG A 211 0.34 16.60 -18.76
CA ARG A 211 1.75 16.15 -18.82
C ARG A 211 2.09 15.25 -17.64
N PHE A 212 1.82 15.70 -16.40
CA PHE A 212 2.00 14.86 -15.21
C PHE A 212 1.29 13.51 -15.35
N PHE A 213 0.01 13.53 -15.72
CA PHE A 213 -0.84 12.35 -15.81
C PHE A 213 -0.32 11.34 -16.84
N LYS A 214 0.11 11.79 -18.02
CA LYS A 214 0.73 10.91 -19.01
C LYS A 214 2.04 10.30 -18.51
N MET A 215 2.91 11.11 -17.91
CA MET A 215 4.21 10.65 -17.42
C MET A 215 4.08 9.68 -16.24
N ILE A 216 3.17 9.92 -15.29
CA ILE A 216 3.01 8.99 -14.16
C ILE A 216 2.48 7.63 -14.62
N ASN A 217 1.49 7.59 -15.53
CA ASN A 217 0.95 6.32 -16.05
C ASN A 217 1.99 5.58 -16.92
N LEU A 218 2.71 6.29 -17.79
CA LEU A 218 3.80 5.70 -18.58
C LEU A 218 4.92 5.17 -17.67
N GLY A 219 5.31 5.95 -16.66
CA GLY A 219 6.28 5.55 -15.65
C GLY A 219 5.85 4.30 -14.89
N ILE A 220 4.60 4.23 -14.42
CA ILE A 220 4.05 3.04 -13.73
C ILE A 220 4.12 1.81 -14.64
N ILE A 221 3.70 1.91 -15.90
CA ILE A 221 3.71 0.76 -16.81
C ILE A 221 5.14 0.29 -17.08
N LEU A 222 6.05 1.21 -17.41
CA LEU A 222 7.43 0.87 -17.77
C LEU A 222 8.27 0.40 -16.57
N THR A 223 8.02 0.92 -15.37
CA THR A 223 8.76 0.48 -14.18
C THR A 223 8.42 -0.93 -13.74
N PHE A 224 7.38 -1.56 -14.29
CA PHE A 224 7.12 -2.99 -14.05
C PHE A 224 8.31 -3.85 -14.48
N PHE A 225 8.99 -3.48 -15.57
CA PHE A 225 10.15 -4.23 -16.08
C PHE A 225 11.33 -4.28 -15.09
N LEU A 226 11.41 -3.33 -14.14
CA LEU A 226 12.38 -3.42 -13.04
C LEU A 226 12.15 -4.67 -12.18
N SER A 227 10.89 -5.08 -12.04
CA SER A 227 10.52 -6.29 -11.30
C SER A 227 10.81 -7.59 -12.05
N THR A 228 11.25 -7.52 -13.31
CA THR A 228 11.65 -8.70 -14.09
C THR A 228 13.16 -8.85 -14.20
N LEU A 229 13.96 -7.86 -13.81
CA LEU A 229 15.42 -7.87 -14.06
C LEU A 229 16.17 -8.97 -13.32
N TRP A 230 15.62 -9.47 -12.21
CA TRP A 230 16.19 -10.61 -11.47
C TRP A 230 16.21 -11.91 -12.28
N THR A 231 15.45 -12.01 -13.38
CA THR A 231 15.43 -13.17 -14.28
C THR A 231 16.48 -13.07 -15.37
N GLU A 232 17.34 -12.04 -15.34
CA GLU A 232 18.31 -11.73 -16.39
C GLU A 232 17.68 -11.71 -17.80
N PRO A 233 16.62 -10.90 -18.02
CA PRO A 233 15.89 -10.90 -19.28
C PRO A 233 16.70 -10.24 -20.41
N SER A 234 16.09 -10.14 -21.60
CA SER A 234 16.72 -9.45 -22.72
C SER A 234 17.07 -7.97 -22.39
N PRO A 235 18.16 -7.41 -22.96
CA PRO A 235 18.62 -6.06 -22.65
C PRO A 235 17.57 -4.94 -22.79
N TRP A 236 16.63 -5.11 -23.72
CA TRP A 236 15.55 -4.15 -23.94
C TRP A 236 14.66 -3.94 -22.70
N LEU A 237 14.47 -4.97 -21.84
CA LEU A 237 13.67 -4.80 -20.62
C LEU A 237 14.38 -3.92 -19.57
N TYR A 238 15.71 -3.94 -19.51
CA TYR A 238 16.49 -3.03 -18.67
C TYR A 238 16.30 -1.58 -19.14
N VAL A 239 16.35 -1.34 -20.44
CA VAL A 239 16.13 -0.02 -21.04
C VAL A 239 14.73 0.49 -20.74
N LEU A 240 13.70 -0.34 -20.91
CA LEU A 240 12.32 0.03 -20.60
C LEU A 240 12.15 0.35 -19.10
N GLY A 241 12.73 -0.46 -18.22
CA GLY A 241 12.73 -0.21 -16.77
C GLY A 241 13.41 1.11 -16.40
N GLY A 242 14.57 1.40 -17.00
CA GLY A 242 15.32 2.65 -16.80
C GLY A 242 14.56 3.89 -17.29
N ILE A 243 14.01 3.85 -18.51
CA ILE A 243 13.14 4.91 -19.04
C ILE A 243 11.94 5.12 -18.12
N GLY A 244 11.34 4.03 -17.64
CA GLY A 244 10.24 4.08 -16.69
C GLY A 244 10.60 4.82 -15.40
N ALA A 245 11.74 4.48 -14.79
CA ALA A 245 12.19 5.09 -13.54
C ALA A 245 12.42 6.59 -13.69
N ILE A 246 13.11 7.01 -14.77
CA ILE A 246 13.34 8.42 -15.07
C ILE A 246 12.02 9.15 -15.33
N THR A 247 11.13 8.55 -16.12
CA THR A 247 9.80 9.12 -16.43
C THR A 247 8.98 9.32 -15.15
N GLN A 248 9.05 8.38 -14.20
CA GLN A 248 8.36 8.47 -12.93
C GLN A 248 8.93 9.59 -12.04
N ILE A 249 10.26 9.77 -12.00
CA ILE A 249 10.91 10.90 -11.32
C ILE A 249 10.42 12.23 -11.89
N VAL A 250 10.44 12.39 -13.22
CA VAL A 250 9.94 13.61 -13.87
C VAL A 250 8.47 13.85 -13.54
N ALA A 251 7.64 12.80 -13.50
CA ALA A 251 6.24 12.92 -13.08
C ALA A 251 6.10 13.43 -11.64
N PHE A 252 6.88 12.92 -10.69
CA PHE A 252 6.88 13.42 -9.31
C PHE A 252 7.36 14.87 -9.20
N LEU A 253 8.37 15.27 -9.96
CA LEU A 253 8.83 16.67 -9.99
C LEU A 253 7.75 17.61 -10.55
N LEU A 254 7.06 17.22 -11.62
CA LEU A 254 5.92 17.97 -12.15
C LEU A 254 4.79 18.06 -11.14
N TYR A 255 4.48 16.95 -10.46
CA TYR A 255 3.47 16.91 -9.42
C TYR A 255 3.80 17.88 -8.27
N TRP A 256 5.03 17.82 -7.76
CA TRP A 256 5.52 18.70 -6.71
C TRP A 256 5.46 20.17 -7.13
N ALA A 257 5.92 20.51 -8.33
CA ALA A 257 5.88 21.87 -8.86
C ALA A 257 4.47 22.45 -8.90
N HIS A 258 3.46 21.65 -9.23
CA HIS A 258 2.07 22.09 -9.27
C HIS A 258 1.40 22.20 -7.89
N THR A 259 1.83 21.38 -6.93
CA THR A 259 1.15 21.20 -5.65
C THR A 259 1.79 21.93 -4.46
N LYS A 260 3.12 22.16 -4.47
CA LYS A 260 3.86 22.70 -3.32
C LYS A 260 3.29 24.01 -2.77
N ASN A 261 2.98 24.99 -3.64
CA ASN A 261 2.41 26.28 -3.22
C ASN A 261 0.96 26.16 -2.73
N GLY A 262 0.28 25.04 -3.02
CA GLY A 262 -1.04 24.75 -2.50
C GLY A 262 -1.01 24.30 -1.04
N ILE A 263 0.11 23.72 -0.58
CA ILE A 263 0.27 23.21 0.80
C ILE A 263 0.11 24.34 1.82
N GLU A 264 0.67 25.51 1.54
CA GLU A 264 0.61 26.68 2.44
C GLU A 264 -0.82 27.20 2.63
N LYS A 265 -1.70 26.99 1.63
CA LYS A 265 -3.12 27.35 1.73
C LYS A 265 -3.94 26.33 2.50
N LEU A 266 -3.38 25.17 2.82
CA LEU A 266 -4.03 24.18 3.66
C LEU A 266 -3.83 24.60 5.12
N SER A 267 -4.93 24.73 5.86
CA SER A 267 -4.93 24.95 7.31
C SER A 267 -4.57 23.65 8.05
N LEU A 268 -3.34 23.16 7.84
CA LEU A 268 -2.85 21.90 8.42
C LEU A 268 -2.40 22.10 9.87
N THR A 269 -2.73 21.15 10.72
CA THR A 269 -2.10 21.03 12.04
C THR A 269 -0.62 20.66 11.89
N ASN A 270 0.18 20.89 12.95
CA ASN A 270 1.60 20.51 12.94
C ASN A 270 1.80 19.01 12.66
N LEU A 271 0.90 18.16 13.18
CA LEU A 271 0.94 16.72 12.94
C LEU A 271 0.62 16.37 11.50
N GLN A 272 -0.45 16.95 10.92
CA GLN A 272 -0.80 16.72 9.51
C GLN A 272 0.32 17.17 8.57
N ARG A 273 0.97 18.30 8.88
CA ARG A 273 2.14 18.80 8.16
C ARG A 273 3.30 17.80 8.25
N GLN A 274 3.60 17.29 9.44
CA GLN A 274 4.64 16.28 9.64
C GLN A 274 4.34 14.99 8.87
N LEU A 275 3.10 14.50 8.90
CA LEU A 275 2.67 13.33 8.12
C LEU A 275 2.89 13.54 6.63
N LEU A 276 2.45 14.68 6.09
CA LEU A 276 2.62 15.02 4.68
C LEU A 276 4.09 15.06 4.27
N TYR A 277 4.95 15.75 5.04
CA TYR A 277 6.39 15.78 4.74
C TYR A 277 7.05 14.41 4.87
N THR A 278 6.63 13.60 5.85
CA THR A 278 7.11 12.21 5.98
C THR A 278 6.81 11.41 4.73
N VAL A 279 5.58 11.51 4.20
CA VAL A 279 5.19 10.83 2.95
C VAL A 279 6.04 11.29 1.77
N VAL A 280 6.29 12.60 1.64
CA VAL A 280 7.15 13.14 0.57
C VAL A 280 8.57 12.58 0.67
N VAL A 281 9.19 12.65 1.85
CA VAL A 281 10.55 12.14 2.07
C VAL A 281 10.65 10.64 1.79
N LEU A 282 9.75 9.84 2.35
CA LEU A 282 9.75 8.39 2.14
C LEU A 282 9.46 8.01 0.68
N THR A 283 8.65 8.80 -0.04
CA THR A 283 8.44 8.62 -1.48
C THR A 283 9.73 8.90 -2.25
N CYS A 284 10.48 9.95 -1.89
CA CYS A 284 11.79 10.21 -2.49
C CYS A 284 12.75 9.05 -2.24
N VAL A 285 12.86 8.56 -1.00
CA VAL A 285 13.69 7.39 -0.67
C VAL A 285 13.28 6.16 -1.48
N LYS A 286 11.97 5.85 -1.53
CA LYS A 286 11.43 4.75 -2.35
C LYS A 286 11.85 4.88 -3.82
N VAL A 287 11.70 6.06 -4.42
CA VAL A 287 12.03 6.30 -5.83
C VAL A 287 13.53 6.20 -6.09
N VAL A 288 14.38 6.66 -5.16
CA VAL A 288 15.84 6.49 -5.25
C VAL A 288 16.22 5.01 -5.20
N LEU A 289 15.66 4.24 -4.25
CA LEU A 289 15.91 2.80 -4.18
C LEU A 289 15.46 2.08 -5.46
N GLN A 290 14.32 2.48 -6.02
CA GLN A 290 13.83 1.95 -7.30
C GLN A 290 14.72 2.36 -8.49
N LEU A 291 15.35 3.54 -8.46
CA LEU A 291 16.29 3.96 -9.50
C LEU A 291 17.59 3.14 -9.43
N ILE A 292 18.07 2.85 -8.22
CA ILE A 292 19.29 2.05 -8.02
C ILE A 292 19.14 0.66 -8.65
N THR A 293 17.95 0.04 -8.59
CA THR A 293 17.69 -1.28 -9.18
C THR A 293 17.60 -1.28 -10.71
N VAL A 294 17.71 -0.13 -11.39
CA VAL A 294 17.93 -0.09 -12.84
C VAL A 294 19.27 -0.74 -13.21
N VAL A 295 20.26 -0.64 -12.32
CA VAL A 295 21.57 -1.28 -12.52
C VAL A 295 21.45 -2.79 -12.22
N PRO A 296 21.81 -3.69 -13.17
CA PRO A 296 21.62 -5.14 -13.02
C PRO A 296 22.18 -5.72 -11.73
N TYR A 297 23.36 -5.25 -11.31
CA TYR A 297 24.01 -5.65 -10.06
C TYR A 297 23.08 -5.50 -8.84
N PHE A 298 22.43 -4.34 -8.71
CA PHE A 298 21.55 -4.06 -7.57
C PHE A 298 20.20 -4.78 -7.68
N ALA A 299 19.70 -5.03 -8.90
CA ALA A 299 18.51 -5.86 -9.10
C ALA A 299 18.73 -7.31 -8.62
N LEU A 300 19.87 -7.90 -9.00
CA LEU A 300 20.27 -9.24 -8.55
C LEU A 300 20.54 -9.26 -7.04
N LEU A 301 21.19 -8.23 -6.50
CA LEU A 301 21.44 -8.08 -5.07
C LEU A 301 20.14 -8.10 -4.25
N ALA A 302 19.16 -7.29 -4.65
CA ALA A 302 17.86 -7.22 -3.98
C ALA A 302 17.06 -8.53 -4.09
N ALA A 303 17.23 -9.27 -5.20
CA ALA A 303 16.59 -10.57 -5.41
C ALA A 303 17.24 -11.71 -4.62
N LYS A 304 18.57 -11.64 -4.40
CA LYS A 304 19.36 -12.61 -3.64
C LYS A 304 19.17 -12.45 -2.13
N TYR A 305 19.26 -11.21 -1.62
CA TYR A 305 19.10 -10.91 -0.20
C TYR A 305 17.69 -10.40 0.07
N LEU A 306 16.81 -11.32 0.47
CA LEU A 306 15.37 -11.05 0.64
C LEU A 306 15.08 -9.90 1.62
N ASP A 307 15.93 -9.65 2.62
CA ASP A 307 15.76 -8.56 3.57
C ASP A 307 15.72 -7.18 2.87
N PHE A 308 16.43 -6.97 1.74
CA PHE A 308 16.31 -5.73 0.95
C PHE A 308 14.93 -5.59 0.29
N THR A 309 14.42 -6.69 -0.28
CA THR A 309 13.08 -6.69 -0.87
C THR A 309 12.01 -6.47 0.22
N ILE A 310 12.16 -7.11 1.38
CA ILE A 310 11.25 -6.96 2.52
C ILE A 310 11.27 -5.51 3.02
N GLY A 311 12.46 -4.91 3.20
CA GLY A 311 12.61 -3.50 3.58
C GLY A 311 11.94 -2.58 2.59
N TYR A 312 12.26 -2.68 1.29
CA TYR A 312 11.61 -1.86 0.26
C TYR A 312 10.07 -1.94 0.28
N LEU A 313 9.51 -3.14 0.49
CA LEU A 313 8.06 -3.32 0.63
C LEU A 313 7.53 -2.68 1.92
N HIS A 314 8.21 -2.81 3.05
CA HIS A 314 7.81 -2.19 4.33
C HIS A 314 7.91 -0.65 4.27
N LEU A 315 9.01 -0.09 3.77
CA LEU A 315 9.14 1.33 3.44
C LEU A 315 7.97 1.84 2.60
N THR A 316 7.56 1.06 1.60
CA THR A 316 6.45 1.44 0.72
C THR A 316 5.11 1.38 1.45
N PHE A 317 4.77 0.26 2.09
CA PHE A 317 3.44 0.06 2.67
C PHE A 317 3.26 0.72 4.05
N LEU A 318 4.21 0.53 4.97
CA LEU A 318 4.18 1.14 6.31
C LEU A 318 4.61 2.60 6.27
N GLY A 319 5.62 2.91 5.46
CA GLY A 319 6.06 4.29 5.27
C GLY A 319 5.10 5.09 4.39
N VAL A 320 5.27 4.99 3.07
CA VAL A 320 4.58 5.88 2.11
C VAL A 320 3.06 5.76 2.21
N ILE A 321 2.52 4.53 2.10
CA ILE A 321 1.07 4.33 2.00
C ILE A 321 0.38 4.60 3.34
N SER A 322 0.85 4.01 4.44
CA SER A 322 0.18 4.15 5.74
C SER A 322 0.26 5.57 6.31
N PHE A 323 1.40 6.27 6.21
CA PHE A 323 1.45 7.69 6.62
C PHE A 323 0.55 8.56 5.73
N GLY A 324 0.41 8.25 4.43
CA GLY A 324 -0.52 8.92 3.53
C GLY A 324 -1.98 8.71 3.95
N LEU A 325 -2.34 7.48 4.33
CA LEU A 325 -3.67 7.19 4.87
C LEU A 325 -3.91 7.89 6.20
N PHE A 326 -2.95 7.86 7.13
CA PHE A 326 -3.03 8.59 8.39
C PHE A 326 -3.26 10.09 8.16
N PHE A 327 -2.56 10.70 7.20
CA PHE A 327 -2.78 12.08 6.80
C PHE A 327 -4.23 12.31 6.35
N PHE A 328 -4.76 11.53 5.40
CA PHE A 328 -6.11 11.77 4.88
C PHE A 328 -7.20 11.49 5.90
N MET A 329 -7.09 10.40 6.67
CA MET A 329 -8.08 10.09 7.69
C MET A 329 -8.16 11.16 8.77
N ASP A 330 -7.02 11.75 9.18
CA ASP A 330 -6.97 12.84 10.15
C ASP A 330 -7.39 14.18 9.52
N TYR A 331 -6.94 14.47 8.29
CA TYR A 331 -7.28 15.69 7.56
C TYR A 331 -8.78 15.83 7.30
N PHE A 332 -9.46 14.74 6.93
CA PHE A 332 -10.92 14.71 6.80
C PHE A 332 -11.65 14.58 8.14
N GLY A 333 -10.92 14.49 9.25
CA GLY A 333 -11.49 14.40 10.59
C GLY A 333 -12.22 13.09 10.88
N LEU A 334 -12.01 12.05 10.07
CA LEU A 334 -12.70 10.76 10.19
C LEU A 334 -12.06 9.86 11.26
N VAL A 335 -10.73 9.74 11.26
CA VAL A 335 -9.98 9.04 12.32
C VAL A 335 -8.89 9.98 12.82
N ARG A 336 -8.91 10.29 14.11
CA ARG A 336 -7.90 11.13 14.75
C ARG A 336 -6.61 10.36 14.91
N VAL A 337 -5.51 10.91 14.41
CA VAL A 337 -4.17 10.42 14.71
C VAL A 337 -3.65 11.24 15.90
N SER A 338 -3.51 10.62 17.07
CA SER A 338 -2.96 11.33 18.24
C SER A 338 -1.43 11.43 18.13
N LYS A 339 -0.84 12.45 18.79
CA LYS A 339 0.62 12.61 18.83
C LYS A 339 1.32 11.35 19.39
N SER A 340 0.73 10.73 20.40
CA SER A 340 1.24 9.49 21.01
C SER A 340 1.19 8.32 20.02
N SER A 341 0.04 8.11 19.35
CA SER A 341 -0.10 7.07 18.32
C SER A 341 0.91 7.25 17.18
N HIS A 342 1.06 8.49 16.68
CA HIS A 342 2.02 8.81 15.64
C HIS A 342 3.47 8.58 16.09
N ALA A 343 3.84 9.03 17.29
CA ALA A 343 5.20 8.87 17.80
C ALA A 343 5.57 7.39 17.96
N LEU A 344 4.70 6.59 18.59
CA LEU A 344 4.90 5.14 18.73
C LEU A 344 5.04 4.45 17.38
N TYR A 345 4.14 4.76 16.44
CA TYR A 345 4.17 4.19 15.09
C TYR A 345 5.46 4.57 14.35
N MET A 346 5.83 5.85 14.38
CA MET A 346 7.03 6.37 13.71
C MET A 346 8.30 5.72 14.26
N VAL A 347 8.45 5.65 15.59
CA VAL A 347 9.61 5.02 16.22
C VAL A 347 9.68 3.53 15.86
N GLY A 348 8.56 2.81 15.98
CA GLY A 348 8.50 1.40 15.59
C GLY A 348 8.85 1.18 14.12
N PHE A 349 8.28 1.99 13.22
CA PHE A 349 8.59 1.97 11.79
C PHE A 349 10.08 2.18 11.54
N LEU A 350 10.65 3.30 12.00
CA LEU A 350 12.06 3.61 11.76
C LEU A 350 13.01 2.54 12.31
N LEU A 351 12.79 2.09 13.54
CA LEU A 351 13.64 1.05 14.16
C LEU A 351 13.55 -0.27 13.41
N THR A 352 12.34 -0.72 13.03
CA THR A 352 12.20 -1.96 12.27
C THR A 352 12.80 -1.86 10.87
N GLU A 353 12.65 -0.72 10.19
CA GLU A 353 13.19 -0.48 8.86
C GLU A 353 14.73 -0.51 8.88
N VAL A 354 15.34 0.16 9.86
CA VAL A 354 16.80 0.14 10.07
C VAL A 354 17.30 -1.27 10.32
N LEU A 355 16.63 -2.05 11.18
CA LEU A 355 17.04 -3.42 11.47
C LEU A 355 16.94 -4.34 10.24
N ILE A 356 15.86 -4.23 9.47
CA ILE A 356 15.67 -5.04 8.25
C ILE A 356 16.76 -4.72 7.22
N PHE A 357 17.01 -3.45 6.94
CA PHE A 357 18.10 -3.08 6.02
C PHE A 357 19.47 -3.46 6.57
N PHE A 358 19.72 -3.29 7.87
CA PHE A 358 20.96 -3.72 8.51
C PHE A 358 21.23 -5.21 8.30
N LYS A 359 20.21 -6.07 8.42
CA LYS A 359 20.35 -7.50 8.12
C LYS A 359 20.66 -7.76 6.64
N GLY A 360 20.04 -7.02 5.72
CA GLY A 360 20.36 -7.06 4.30
C GLY A 360 21.81 -6.67 4.01
N PHE A 361 22.30 -5.57 4.59
CA PHE A 361 23.70 -5.15 4.49
C PHE A 361 24.66 -6.15 5.12
N SER A 362 24.30 -6.72 6.27
CA SER A 362 25.13 -7.74 6.94
C SER A 362 25.29 -8.98 6.06
N ALA A 363 24.21 -9.43 5.43
CA ALA A 363 24.25 -10.55 4.49
C ALA A 363 25.02 -10.23 3.19
N TRP A 364 24.97 -8.99 2.71
CA TRP A 364 25.71 -8.55 1.53
C TRP A 364 27.21 -8.42 1.81
N LEU A 365 27.57 -7.67 2.85
CA LEU A 365 28.95 -7.30 3.20
C LEU A 365 29.64 -8.35 4.10
N GLN A 366 28.96 -9.47 4.40
CA GLN A 366 29.43 -10.52 5.29
C GLN A 366 29.75 -10.01 6.70
N TRP A 367 28.97 -9.06 7.22
CA TRP A 367 29.07 -8.62 8.61
C TRP A 367 28.35 -9.59 9.54
N ASN A 368 28.81 -9.66 10.78
CA ASN A 368 28.12 -10.42 11.82
C ASN A 368 26.85 -9.68 12.26
N VAL A 369 25.74 -10.40 12.30
CA VAL A 369 24.51 -9.91 12.94
C VAL A 369 24.68 -10.01 14.46
N PHE A 370 24.37 -8.93 15.18
CA PHE A 370 24.55 -8.88 16.63
C PHE A 370 23.64 -9.88 17.38
N THR A 371 24.12 -10.34 18.54
CA THR A 371 23.37 -11.25 19.43
C THR A 371 22.09 -10.59 19.92
N GLY A 372 20.95 -11.26 19.76
CA GLY A 372 19.64 -10.72 20.15
C GLY A 372 18.90 -9.93 19.06
N TYR A 373 19.40 -9.92 17.81
CA TYR A 373 18.73 -9.24 16.67
C TYR A 373 17.24 -9.59 16.53
N ALA A 374 16.89 -10.88 16.61
CA ALA A 374 15.50 -11.31 16.47
C ALA A 374 14.59 -10.71 17.55
N LEU A 375 15.06 -10.70 18.82
CA LEU A 375 14.34 -10.10 19.93
C LEU A 375 14.21 -8.60 19.76
N ALA A 376 15.28 -7.91 19.36
CA ALA A 376 15.25 -6.48 19.08
C ALA A 376 14.22 -6.15 17.99
N LEU A 377 14.16 -6.94 16.92
CA LEU A 377 13.19 -6.77 15.85
C LEU A 377 11.75 -6.96 16.36
N VAL A 378 11.47 -7.98 17.19
CA VAL A 378 10.15 -8.19 17.82
C VAL A 378 9.76 -6.99 18.71
N LEU A 379 10.65 -6.54 19.59
CA LEU A 379 10.40 -5.40 20.47
C LEU A 379 10.14 -4.09 19.69
N CYS A 380 10.93 -3.83 18.64
CA CYS A 380 10.72 -2.66 17.79
C CYS A 380 9.37 -2.71 17.06
N SER A 381 8.94 -3.92 16.67
CA SER A 381 7.64 -4.16 16.03
C SER A 381 6.46 -3.91 16.96
N LEU A 382 6.64 -4.13 18.26
CA LEU A 382 5.61 -3.93 19.26
C LEU A 382 5.17 -2.45 19.30
N PHE A 383 6.10 -1.50 19.09
CA PHE A 383 5.76 -0.08 19.01
C PHE A 383 4.79 0.24 17.86
N ILE A 384 4.90 -0.43 16.72
CA ILE A 384 3.94 -0.28 15.62
C ILE A 384 2.55 -0.72 16.09
N PHE A 385 2.44 -1.91 16.67
CA PHE A 385 1.19 -2.44 17.19
C PHE A 385 0.58 -1.53 18.27
N LEU A 386 1.39 -1.08 19.25
CA LEU A 386 0.95 -0.17 20.31
C LEU A 386 0.48 1.17 19.74
N GLY A 387 1.18 1.73 18.75
CA GLY A 387 0.76 2.96 18.07
C GLY A 387 -0.61 2.82 17.41
N LEU A 388 -0.90 1.68 16.77
CA LEU A 388 -2.19 1.38 16.18
C LEU A 388 -3.29 1.17 17.25
N MET A 389 -2.99 0.45 18.33
CA MET A 389 -3.95 0.26 19.42
C MET A 389 -4.34 1.59 20.08
N VAL A 390 -3.38 2.47 20.33
CA VAL A 390 -3.64 3.83 20.83
C VAL A 390 -4.55 4.59 19.86
N MET A 391 -4.36 4.43 18.53
CA MET A 391 -5.24 5.02 17.51
C MET A 391 -6.67 4.48 17.63
N VAL A 392 -6.84 3.16 17.76
CA VAL A 392 -8.16 2.52 17.92
C VAL A 392 -8.86 3.04 19.18
N PHE A 393 -8.18 3.06 20.33
CA PHE A 393 -8.77 3.51 21.60
C PHE A 393 -9.21 4.97 21.57
N HIS A 394 -8.39 5.87 21.02
CA HIS A 394 -8.75 7.30 20.92
C HIS A 394 -9.96 7.58 20.05
N ASN A 395 -10.27 6.70 19.10
CA ASN A 395 -11.38 6.87 18.16
C ASN A 395 -12.64 6.08 18.57
N ARG A 396 -12.54 5.15 19.53
CA ARG A 396 -13.72 4.51 20.16
C ARG A 396 -14.44 5.43 21.15
N ASN A 397 -13.70 6.32 21.81
CA ASN A 397 -14.22 7.17 22.88
C ASN A 397 -14.82 8.50 22.39
N LYS A 398 -15.06 8.65 21.09
CA LYS A 398 -15.70 9.84 20.52
C LYS A 398 -17.14 9.50 20.11
N PRO A 399 -18.15 10.27 20.56
CA PRO A 399 -19.54 10.11 20.13
C PRO A 399 -19.73 10.40 18.63
#